data_AF-A0A9P4K2H7-F1
#
_entry.id   AF-A0A9P4K2H7-F1
#
_cell.length_a   1.000
_cell.length_b   1.000
_cell.length_c   1.000
_cell.angle_alpha   90.00
_cell.angle_beta   90.00
_cell.angle_gamma   90.00
#
_symmetry.space_group_name_H-M   'P 1'
#
loop_
_entity.id
_entity.type
_entity.pdbx_description
1 polymer ?
#
loop_
_entity_poly.entity_id
_entity_poly.type
_entity_poly.pdbx_seq_one_letter_code
_entity_poly.pdbx_strand_id
1 'polypeptide(L)'
;MRNWDIQDENLPVEPVEKRSQRRRLSRLFSTRKKTVARVEAPEEVRKMPDVYFAFGPSHSYYLYAGRTARLLNIPEQFNRYVLISPDDPIKALQRPQCIALGPTDQEYFAMYTSSEGNDRFTFDFQNSHPDLMDWFKPLPKVIGTHIAVGPCRTFYACIPSVAGGKFYSSTIPATLKNLLDASSSNPTRKNTTHVSLGFGGSWFVLWPNGEVSWDFAGHFPELEDIIKDIPEKSISYLALNPWAAGQYFMVLEDSSVKFCLPSEWATDIEEEIAIWQSRYSTVISSTIAGGKVDSTTNTNDSKVDLVLRKGDKGGRDDPPPYPSRGNKR
;
A
#
# COMPACT_ATOMS: atom_id res chain seq x y z
N MET A 1 0.40 20.93 19.23
CA MET A 1 0.42 19.50 18.85
C MET A 1 0.51 18.68 20.12
N ARG A 2 -0.43 17.73 20.32
CA ARG A 2 -0.36 16.79 21.44
C ARG A 2 0.21 15.49 20.91
N ASN A 3 1.40 15.11 21.39
CA ASN A 3 1.91 13.75 21.20
C ASN A 3 0.91 12.78 21.83
N TRP A 4 0.30 11.95 21.01
CA TRP A 4 -0.39 10.76 21.49
C TRP A 4 0.64 9.65 21.63
N ASP A 5 1.56 9.81 22.58
CA ASP A 5 2.34 8.69 23.11
C ASP A 5 1.37 7.84 23.93
N ILE A 6 0.65 6.95 23.25
CA ILE A 6 -0.17 5.93 23.90
C ILE A 6 0.82 4.97 24.56
N GLN A 7 1.03 5.16 25.86
CA GLN A 7 1.72 4.22 26.70
C GLN A 7 0.93 2.90 26.74
N ASP A 8 1.61 1.81 26.40
CA ASP A 8 1.15 0.44 26.63
C ASP A 8 0.96 0.22 28.14
N GLU A 9 -0.23 0.49 28.68
CA GLU A 9 -0.63 -0.02 29.98
C GLU A 9 -1.00 -1.50 29.84
N ASN A 10 -0.03 -2.37 30.11
CA ASN A 10 -0.24 -3.78 30.40
C ASN A 10 -1.07 -3.92 31.68
N LEU A 11 -2.40 -3.96 31.56
CA LEU A 11 -3.28 -4.31 32.67
C LEU A 11 -3.23 -5.83 32.91
N PRO A 12 -2.95 -6.29 34.15
CA PRO A 12 -2.97 -7.71 34.48
C PRO A 12 -4.40 -8.26 34.41
N VAL A 13 -4.57 -9.33 33.64
CA VAL A 13 -5.84 -10.08 33.55
C VAL A 13 -5.98 -10.93 34.82
N GLU A 14 -6.93 -10.58 35.68
CA GLU A 14 -7.28 -11.44 36.82
C GLU A 14 -8.00 -12.72 36.35
N PRO A 15 -7.68 -13.89 36.95
CA PRO A 15 -8.29 -15.15 36.58
C PRO A 15 -9.75 -15.24 37.06
N VAL A 16 -10.68 -15.33 36.11
CA VAL A 16 -12.10 -15.58 36.38
C VAL A 16 -12.30 -17.06 36.77
N GLU A 17 -12.65 -17.31 38.04
CA GLU A 17 -13.08 -18.61 38.53
C GLU A 17 -14.39 -19.07 37.87
N LYS A 18 -14.33 -20.17 37.11
CA LYS A 18 -15.51 -20.82 36.51
C LYS A 18 -16.17 -21.77 37.52
N ARG A 19 -17.34 -21.38 38.03
CA ARG A 19 -18.27 -22.28 38.76
C ARG A 19 -18.72 -23.44 37.88
N SER A 20 -18.55 -24.67 38.38
CA SER A 20 -19.02 -25.89 37.70
C SER A 20 -20.56 -26.01 37.77
N GLN A 21 -21.21 -26.08 36.61
CA GLN A 21 -22.61 -26.48 36.50
C GLN A 21 -22.69 -27.98 36.20
N ARG A 22 -23.27 -28.75 37.14
CA ARG A 22 -23.64 -30.16 36.95
C ARG A 22 -24.74 -30.27 35.89
N ARG A 23 -24.44 -30.88 34.74
CA ARG A 23 -25.45 -31.26 33.73
C ARG A 23 -25.92 -32.70 33.96
N ARG A 24 -27.24 -32.87 34.03
CA ARG A 24 -27.93 -34.16 33.95
C ARG A 24 -27.78 -34.73 32.54
N LEU A 25 -27.32 -35.99 32.47
CA LEU A 25 -27.24 -36.78 31.25
C LEU A 25 -28.62 -37.36 30.92
N SER A 26 -29.21 -36.95 29.80
CA SER A 26 -30.24 -37.72 29.11
C SER A 26 -29.64 -38.25 27.81
N ARG A 27 -29.59 -39.58 27.69
CA ARG A 27 -29.11 -40.30 26.50
C ARG A 27 -30.24 -40.32 25.48
N LEU A 28 -30.06 -39.62 24.36
CA LEU A 28 -30.83 -39.81 23.14
C LEU A 28 -29.86 -40.28 22.04
N PHE A 29 -30.13 -41.46 21.51
CA PHE A 29 -29.39 -42.06 20.40
C PHE A 29 -29.66 -41.26 19.13
N SER A 30 -28.74 -40.35 18.80
CA SER A 30 -28.69 -39.64 17.52
C SER A 30 -27.78 -40.41 16.57
N THR A 31 -28.34 -40.88 15.46
CA THR A 31 -27.61 -41.47 14.33
C THR A 31 -26.74 -40.38 13.70
N ARG A 32 -25.47 -40.31 14.13
CA ARG A 32 -24.45 -39.42 13.57
C ARG A 32 -24.24 -39.73 12.09
N LYS A 33 -24.85 -38.92 11.21
CA LYS A 33 -24.36 -38.76 9.84
C LYS A 33 -22.91 -38.29 9.93
N LYS A 34 -22.01 -39.08 9.38
CA LYS A 34 -20.56 -38.82 9.35
C LYS A 34 -20.34 -37.70 8.33
N THR A 35 -20.50 -36.45 8.74
CA THR A 35 -20.14 -35.28 7.93
C THR A 35 -18.62 -35.30 7.80
N VAL A 36 -18.13 -35.75 6.65
CA VAL A 36 -16.71 -35.65 6.30
C VAL A 36 -16.46 -34.17 6.08
N ALA A 37 -15.97 -33.49 7.12
CA ALA A 37 -15.50 -32.12 7.00
C ALA A 37 -14.32 -32.14 6.02
N ARG A 38 -14.52 -31.59 4.83
CA ARG A 38 -13.44 -31.32 3.88
C ARG A 38 -12.56 -30.27 4.56
N VAL A 39 -11.37 -30.70 5.01
CA VAL A 39 -10.34 -29.79 5.51
C VAL A 39 -9.83 -29.07 4.26
N GLU A 40 -10.30 -27.84 4.04
CA GLU A 40 -9.72 -26.96 3.03
C GLU A 40 -8.26 -26.70 3.42
N ALA A 41 -7.36 -26.88 2.46
CA ALA A 41 -5.95 -26.59 2.67
C ALA A 41 -5.82 -25.12 3.12
N PRO A 42 -4.92 -24.81 4.06
CA PRO A 42 -4.73 -23.43 4.51
C PRO A 42 -4.39 -22.57 3.29
N GLU A 43 -5.20 -21.54 3.03
CA GLU A 43 -4.91 -20.57 1.97
C GLU A 43 -3.55 -19.94 2.27
N GLU A 44 -2.65 -20.02 1.29
CA GLU A 44 -1.32 -19.41 1.40
C GLU A 44 -1.49 -17.90 1.44
N VAL A 45 -1.24 -17.30 2.60
CA VAL A 45 -1.35 -15.85 2.78
C VAL A 45 -0.28 -15.19 1.92
N ARG A 46 -0.70 -14.47 0.88
CA ARG A 46 0.20 -13.67 0.05
C ARG A 46 0.98 -12.70 0.92
N LYS A 47 2.30 -12.74 0.80
CA LYS A 47 3.19 -11.81 1.50
C LYS A 47 3.32 -10.56 0.64
N MET A 48 3.10 -9.40 1.25
CA MET A 48 3.39 -8.12 0.61
C MET A 48 4.89 -8.07 0.24
N PRO A 49 5.25 -7.55 -0.94
CA PRO A 49 6.66 -7.48 -1.33
C PRO A 49 7.44 -6.62 -0.35
N ASP A 50 8.73 -6.93 -0.16
CA ASP A 50 9.66 -6.13 0.65
C ASP A 50 10.14 -4.88 -0.13
N VAL A 51 9.24 -4.29 -0.92
CA VAL A 51 9.41 -3.06 -1.71
C VAL A 51 8.14 -2.26 -1.62
N TYR A 52 8.29 -0.96 -1.40
CA TYR A 52 7.17 -0.05 -1.24
C TYR A 52 7.49 1.28 -1.91
N PHE A 53 6.50 1.88 -2.59
CA PHE A 53 6.67 3.17 -3.23
C PHE A 53 5.46 4.08 -2.98
N ALA A 54 5.67 5.21 -2.33
CA ALA A 54 4.64 6.24 -2.20
C ALA A 54 5.02 7.49 -3.00
N PHE A 55 4.11 7.90 -3.87
CA PHE A 55 4.14 9.25 -4.43
C PHE A 55 3.72 10.26 -3.35
N GLY A 56 4.28 11.46 -3.40
CA GLY A 56 3.84 12.60 -2.61
C GLY A 56 3.65 13.86 -3.47
N PRO A 57 3.07 14.93 -2.89
CA PRO A 57 2.82 16.18 -3.58
C PRO A 57 4.15 16.89 -3.91
N SER A 58 4.10 17.91 -4.76
CA SER A 58 5.26 18.78 -5.03
C SER A 58 6.51 18.01 -5.45
N HIS A 59 6.34 17.00 -6.30
CA HIS A 59 7.44 16.21 -6.83
C HIS A 59 8.24 15.51 -5.70
N SER A 60 7.52 14.91 -4.75
CA SER A 60 8.09 14.11 -3.66
C SER A 60 7.77 12.63 -3.83
N TYR A 61 8.63 11.78 -3.26
CA TYR A 61 8.37 10.34 -3.19
C TYR A 61 9.10 9.71 -2.01
N TYR A 62 8.65 8.50 -1.66
CA TYR A 62 9.32 7.59 -0.75
C TYR A 62 9.41 6.21 -1.38
N LEU A 63 10.63 5.68 -1.49
CA LEU A 63 10.91 4.31 -1.89
C LEU A 63 11.54 3.57 -0.70
N TYR A 64 11.04 2.39 -0.42
CA TYR A 64 11.69 1.40 0.44
C TYR A 64 11.95 0.15 -0.38
N ALA A 65 13.16 -0.39 -0.29
CA ALA A 65 13.57 -1.60 -0.99
C ALA A 65 14.28 -2.54 -0.01
N GLY A 66 13.55 -3.00 1.00
CA GLY A 66 13.96 -3.99 2.01
C GLY A 66 14.98 -3.52 3.05
N ARG A 67 16.10 -2.92 2.63
CA ARG A 67 17.14 -2.41 3.54
C ARG A 67 17.54 -0.98 3.26
N THR A 68 17.31 -0.54 2.04
CA THR A 68 17.56 0.83 1.62
C THR A 68 16.23 1.56 1.55
N ALA A 69 16.30 2.86 1.82
CA ALA A 69 15.19 3.77 1.60
C ALA A 69 15.72 5.00 0.86
N ARG A 70 14.92 5.48 -0.09
CA ARG A 70 15.15 6.74 -0.79
C ARG A 70 13.94 7.63 -0.60
N LEU A 71 14.20 8.91 -0.52
CA LEU A 71 13.19 9.92 -0.27
C LEU A 71 13.58 11.19 -1.00
N LEU A 72 12.58 11.91 -1.49
CA LEU A 72 12.73 13.23 -2.07
C LEU A 72 11.58 14.10 -1.56
N ASN A 73 11.90 15.29 -1.04
CA ASN A 73 10.92 16.32 -0.64
C ASN A 73 9.79 15.83 0.29
N ILE A 74 10.05 14.85 1.16
CA ILE A 74 9.07 14.32 2.11
C ILE A 74 8.80 15.29 3.29
N PRO A 75 7.64 15.17 3.96
CA PRO A 75 7.35 15.96 5.16
C PRO A 75 8.42 15.86 6.24
N GLU A 76 8.82 16.99 6.83
CA GLU A 76 9.84 17.02 7.89
C GLU A 76 9.45 16.15 9.09
N GLN A 77 8.15 16.16 9.44
CA GLN A 77 7.62 15.30 10.49
C GLN A 77 7.78 13.81 10.17
N PHE A 78 7.50 13.41 8.93
CA PHE A 78 7.74 12.04 8.49
C PHE A 78 9.22 11.70 8.67
N ASN A 79 10.13 12.53 8.17
CA ASN A 79 11.57 12.31 8.33
C ASN A 79 11.97 12.15 9.82
N ARG A 80 11.45 13.03 10.68
CA ARG A 80 11.75 13.06 12.11
C ARG A 80 11.16 11.92 12.93
N TYR A 81 9.97 11.43 12.62
CA TYR A 81 9.30 10.42 13.45
C TYR A 81 9.41 9.01 12.87
N VAL A 82 9.60 8.92 11.56
CA VAL A 82 9.50 7.66 10.80
C VAL A 82 10.89 7.17 10.42
N LEU A 83 11.81 8.07 10.05
CA LEU A 83 13.14 7.69 9.54
C LEU A 83 14.26 7.89 10.57
N ILE A 84 14.24 9.00 11.30
CA ILE A 84 15.24 9.33 12.31
C ILE A 84 14.59 9.16 13.68
N SER A 85 14.58 7.96 14.26
CA SER A 85 14.13 7.83 15.65
C SER A 85 15.06 8.70 16.52
N PRO A 86 14.54 9.73 17.24
CA PRO A 86 15.38 10.67 18.00
C PRO A 86 16.19 9.97 19.10
N ASP A 87 15.73 8.81 19.55
CA ASP A 87 16.35 8.04 20.62
C ASP A 87 17.35 6.98 20.09
N ASP A 88 17.29 6.62 18.81
CA ASP A 88 18.18 5.59 18.25
C ASP A 88 18.18 5.59 16.70
N PRO A 89 19.21 6.16 16.04
CA PRO A 89 19.31 6.17 14.58
C PRO A 89 19.49 4.77 13.96
N ILE A 90 19.79 3.73 14.75
CA ILE A 90 19.87 2.33 14.29
C ILE A 90 18.47 1.69 14.23
N LYS A 91 17.47 2.25 14.93
CA LYS A 91 16.06 1.82 14.90
C LYS A 91 15.27 2.44 13.74
N ALA A 92 15.94 2.78 12.65
CA ALA A 92 15.31 3.19 11.41
C ALA A 92 14.20 2.21 11.01
N LEU A 93 13.19 2.73 10.31
CA LEU A 93 12.03 1.99 9.82
C LEU A 93 12.44 0.62 9.24
N GLN A 94 12.17 -0.47 9.98
CA GLN A 94 12.64 -1.76 9.51
C GLN A 94 11.80 -2.28 8.37
N ARG A 95 10.46 -2.14 8.46
CA ARG A 95 9.53 -2.63 7.44
C ARG A 95 8.29 -1.73 7.35
N PRO A 96 8.17 -0.85 6.33
CA PRO A 96 6.92 -0.14 6.09
C PRO A 96 5.83 -1.16 5.76
N GLN A 97 4.67 -0.98 6.37
CA GLN A 97 3.46 -1.75 6.04
C GLN A 97 2.52 -0.91 5.17
N CYS A 98 2.39 0.38 5.49
CA CYS A 98 1.61 1.32 4.69
C CYS A 98 2.15 2.74 4.90
N ILE A 99 2.43 3.44 3.81
CA ILE A 99 2.82 4.86 3.83
C ILE A 99 1.96 5.61 2.82
N ALA A 100 1.30 6.66 3.28
CA ALA A 100 0.57 7.58 2.42
C ALA A 100 1.08 9.01 2.66
N LEU A 101 1.48 9.69 1.60
CA LEU A 101 1.84 11.11 1.66
C LEU A 101 0.59 11.93 1.34
N GLY A 102 0.29 12.90 2.18
CA GLY A 102 -0.90 13.73 2.08
C GLY A 102 -0.84 14.73 0.93
N PRO A 103 -1.92 15.46 0.68
CA PRO A 103 -1.95 16.48 -0.37
C PRO A 103 -1.07 17.69 -0.06
N THR A 104 -0.63 17.86 1.18
CA THR A 104 0.30 18.91 1.59
C THR A 104 1.65 18.34 2.01
N ASP A 105 2.67 19.18 2.01
CA ASP A 105 4.04 18.86 2.41
C ASP A 105 4.21 18.56 3.91
N GLN A 106 3.15 18.68 4.70
CA GLN A 106 3.17 18.40 6.14
C GLN A 106 2.43 17.12 6.50
N GLU A 107 1.61 16.61 5.59
CA GLU A 107 0.65 15.57 5.90
C GLU A 107 1.13 14.20 5.45
N TYR A 108 0.92 13.20 6.31
CA TYR A 108 1.36 11.85 6.06
C TYR A 108 0.62 10.84 6.94
N PHE A 109 0.72 9.59 6.56
CA PHE A 109 0.49 8.44 7.42
C PHE A 109 1.61 7.43 7.19
N ALA A 110 2.09 6.85 8.28
CA ALA A 110 3.05 5.77 8.25
C ALA A 110 2.66 4.71 9.26
N MET A 111 2.58 3.46 8.80
CA MET A 111 2.48 2.26 9.60
C MET A 111 3.67 1.37 9.27
N TYR A 112 4.35 0.88 10.29
CA TYR A 112 5.61 0.16 10.14
C TYR A 112 5.88 -0.75 11.32
N THR A 113 6.68 -1.79 11.09
CA THR A 113 7.20 -2.63 12.16
C THR A 113 8.52 -2.05 12.65
N SER A 114 8.63 -1.82 13.96
CA SER A 114 9.85 -1.35 14.61
C SER A 114 10.92 -2.44 14.66
N SER A 115 12.16 -2.08 15.03
CA SER A 115 13.24 -3.05 15.25
C SER A 115 12.96 -4.08 16.34
N GLU A 116 12.02 -3.79 17.23
CA GLU A 116 11.59 -4.69 18.31
C GLU A 116 10.51 -5.67 17.85
N GLY A 117 10.07 -5.57 16.57
CA GLY A 117 8.97 -6.38 16.03
C GLY A 117 7.58 -5.85 16.38
N ASN A 118 7.49 -4.65 16.96
CA ASN A 118 6.22 -4.03 17.34
C ASN A 118 5.69 -3.16 16.20
N ASP A 119 4.41 -3.34 15.85
CA ASP A 119 3.75 -2.48 14.88
C ASP A 119 3.48 -1.10 15.48
N ARG A 120 3.95 -0.06 14.79
CA ARG A 120 3.79 1.34 15.15
C ARG A 120 3.10 2.09 14.01
N PHE A 121 2.43 3.18 14.36
CA PHE A 121 1.85 4.07 13.39
C PHE A 121 1.97 5.52 13.86
N THR A 122 2.05 6.44 12.90
CA THR A 122 2.00 7.88 13.12
C THR A 122 1.35 8.54 11.92
N PHE A 123 0.66 9.66 12.15
CA PHE A 123 -0.02 10.39 11.08
C PHE A 123 -0.24 11.85 11.43
N ASP A 124 -0.34 12.66 10.38
CA ASP A 124 -0.84 14.02 10.41
C ASP A 124 -1.70 14.26 9.17
N PHE A 125 -3.02 14.33 9.34
CA PHE A 125 -3.99 14.70 8.31
C PHE A 125 -4.99 15.75 8.81
N GLN A 126 -4.61 16.53 9.83
CA GLN A 126 -5.54 17.40 10.55
C GLN A 126 -6.18 18.46 9.64
N ASN A 127 -5.48 18.90 8.59
CA ASN A 127 -5.93 20.01 7.76
C ASN A 127 -6.70 19.54 6.51
N SER A 128 -6.32 18.40 5.92
CA SER A 128 -6.94 17.89 4.70
C SER A 128 -8.04 16.87 4.92
N HIS A 129 -7.97 16.02 5.95
CA HIS A 129 -8.91 14.90 6.16
C HIS A 129 -9.40 14.82 7.63
N PRO A 130 -10.13 15.82 8.13
CA PRO A 130 -10.62 15.82 9.51
C PRO A 130 -11.57 14.63 9.80
N ASP A 131 -12.32 14.18 8.80
CA ASP A 131 -13.19 13.01 8.86
C ASP A 131 -12.41 11.70 9.04
N LEU A 132 -11.27 11.55 8.35
CA LEU A 132 -10.35 10.42 8.56
C LEU A 132 -9.78 10.43 9.98
N MET A 133 -9.45 11.61 10.50
CA MET A 133 -8.96 11.77 11.88
C MET A 133 -10.03 11.39 12.91
N ASP A 134 -11.28 11.79 12.68
CA ASP A 134 -12.41 11.41 13.53
C ASP A 134 -12.67 9.90 13.52
N TRP A 135 -12.50 9.27 12.36
CA TRP A 135 -12.60 7.81 12.23
C TRP A 135 -11.48 7.06 12.96
N PHE A 136 -10.27 7.65 13.06
CA PHE A 136 -9.17 7.05 13.83
C PHE A 136 -9.33 7.13 15.34
N LYS A 137 -9.93 8.22 15.87
CA LYS A 137 -10.05 8.46 17.32
C LYS A 137 -10.58 7.28 18.16
N PRO A 138 -11.66 6.57 17.76
CA PRO A 138 -12.20 5.48 18.58
C PRO A 138 -11.39 4.18 18.50
N LEU A 139 -10.37 4.08 17.64
CA LEU A 139 -9.71 2.82 17.32
C LEU A 139 -8.50 2.59 18.25
N PRO A 140 -8.54 1.59 19.16
CA PRO A 140 -7.46 1.36 20.11
C PRO A 140 -6.21 0.79 19.45
N LYS A 141 -6.35 0.13 18.29
CA LYS A 141 -5.27 -0.41 17.47
C LYS A 141 -5.65 -0.32 16.00
N VAL A 142 -4.74 0.23 15.20
CA VAL A 142 -4.86 0.39 13.74
C VAL A 142 -3.86 -0.53 13.02
N ILE A 143 -3.60 -1.72 13.59
CA ILE A 143 -2.70 -2.70 12.99
C ILE A 143 -3.32 -3.25 11.70
N GLY A 144 -2.52 -3.31 10.63
CA GLY A 144 -2.96 -3.77 9.32
C GLY A 144 -3.81 -2.74 8.58
N THR A 145 -3.78 -1.46 8.98
CA THR A 145 -4.47 -0.39 8.25
C THR A 145 -3.83 -0.17 6.89
N HIS A 146 -4.63 -0.26 5.84
CA HIS A 146 -4.26 0.25 4.53
C HIS A 146 -4.88 1.62 4.32
N ILE A 147 -4.08 2.62 3.93
CA ILE A 147 -4.54 3.95 3.53
C ILE A 147 -4.04 4.27 2.13
N ALA A 148 -4.93 4.81 1.30
CA ALA A 148 -4.60 5.44 0.04
C ALA A 148 -5.11 6.88 0.04
N VAL A 149 -4.24 7.82 -0.32
CA VAL A 149 -4.61 9.23 -0.51
C VAL A 149 -4.49 9.55 -1.99
N GLY A 150 -5.47 10.26 -2.52
CA GLY A 150 -5.58 10.62 -3.92
C GLY A 150 -5.83 12.13 -4.15
N PRO A 151 -6.15 12.52 -5.39
CA PRO A 151 -6.35 13.92 -5.75
C PRO A 151 -7.55 14.54 -5.02
N CYS A 152 -7.56 15.87 -4.87
CA CYS A 152 -8.68 16.62 -4.26
C CYS A 152 -9.16 16.06 -2.91
N ARG A 153 -8.21 15.66 -2.05
CA ARG A 153 -8.50 15.11 -0.71
C ARG A 153 -9.35 13.83 -0.73
N THR A 154 -9.29 13.07 -1.83
CA THR A 154 -9.87 11.73 -1.83
C THR A 154 -9.03 10.81 -0.98
N PHE A 155 -9.67 9.96 -0.18
CA PHE A 155 -8.94 8.90 0.52
C PHE A 155 -9.76 7.62 0.61
N TYR A 156 -9.04 6.54 0.83
CA TYR A 156 -9.56 5.24 1.21
C TYR A 156 -8.76 4.72 2.39
N ALA A 157 -9.43 4.17 3.39
CA ALA A 157 -8.83 3.51 4.53
C ALA A 157 -9.54 2.18 4.81
N CYS A 158 -8.78 1.16 5.14
CA CYS A 158 -9.31 -0.15 5.48
C CYS A 158 -8.53 -0.73 6.65
N ILE A 159 -9.27 -1.14 7.69
CA ILE A 159 -8.73 -1.87 8.82
C ILE A 159 -9.41 -3.24 8.81
N PRO A 160 -8.67 -4.31 8.48
CA PRO A 160 -9.24 -5.66 8.33
C PRO A 160 -9.91 -6.22 9.58
N SER A 161 -9.66 -5.63 10.75
CA SER A 161 -10.21 -6.06 12.03
C SER A 161 -11.73 -5.87 12.12
N VAL A 162 -12.37 -6.63 13.03
CA VAL A 162 -13.83 -6.61 13.25
C VAL A 162 -14.34 -5.21 13.62
N ALA A 163 -13.51 -4.38 14.23
CA ALA A 163 -13.87 -3.03 14.67
C ALA A 163 -13.58 -1.94 13.62
N GLY A 164 -12.76 -2.24 12.61
CA GLY A 164 -12.18 -1.25 11.72
C GLY A 164 -13.00 -0.99 10.44
N GLY A 165 -13.16 -2.02 9.61
CA GLY A 165 -13.93 -1.91 8.37
C GLY A 165 -13.30 -0.99 7.32
N LYS A 166 -14.12 -0.57 6.34
CA LYS A 166 -13.72 0.32 5.25
C LYS A 166 -14.27 1.72 5.51
N PHE A 167 -13.47 2.74 5.26
CA PHE A 167 -13.85 4.13 5.35
C PHE A 167 -13.23 4.90 4.19
N TYR A 168 -13.98 5.80 3.57
CA TYR A 168 -13.50 6.53 2.40
C TYR A 168 -14.21 7.86 2.29
N SER A 169 -13.57 8.83 1.64
CA SER A 169 -14.12 10.17 1.47
C SER A 169 -15.37 10.17 0.59
N SER A 170 -16.20 11.19 0.76
CA SER A 170 -17.36 11.44 -0.13
C SER A 170 -16.96 11.77 -1.58
N THR A 171 -15.68 12.12 -1.80
CA THR A 171 -15.12 12.51 -3.09
C THR A 171 -14.54 11.33 -3.89
N ILE A 172 -14.52 10.11 -3.35
CA ILE A 172 -13.98 8.93 -4.03
C ILE A 172 -14.69 8.68 -5.38
N PRO A 173 -13.99 8.20 -6.42
CA PRO A 173 -14.61 7.92 -7.72
C PRO A 173 -15.86 7.02 -7.59
N ALA A 174 -16.95 7.38 -8.26
CA ALA A 174 -18.22 6.67 -8.13
C ALA A 174 -18.12 5.20 -8.58
N THR A 175 -17.29 4.90 -9.58
CA THR A 175 -17.03 3.52 -10.03
C THR A 175 -16.36 2.69 -8.93
N LEU A 176 -15.36 3.26 -8.24
CA LEU A 176 -14.73 2.64 -7.08
C LEU A 176 -15.69 2.49 -5.90
N LYS A 177 -16.48 3.52 -5.58
CA LYS A 177 -17.47 3.46 -4.51
C LYS A 177 -18.44 2.30 -4.70
N ASN A 178 -19.04 2.19 -5.89
CA ASN A 178 -19.98 1.12 -6.21
C ASN A 178 -19.32 -0.27 -6.10
N LEU A 179 -18.06 -0.39 -6.54
CA LEU A 179 -17.29 -1.62 -6.41
C LEU A 179 -17.05 -2.00 -4.94
N LEU A 180 -16.61 -1.05 -4.10
CA LEU A 180 -16.33 -1.26 -2.68
C LEU A 180 -17.61 -1.59 -1.89
N ASP A 181 -18.73 -0.94 -2.22
CA ASP A 181 -20.02 -1.21 -1.59
C ASP A 181 -20.51 -2.62 -1.94
N ALA A 182 -20.45 -2.99 -3.22
CA ALA A 182 -20.83 -4.33 -3.69
C ALA A 182 -19.89 -5.43 -3.15
N SER A 183 -18.62 -5.13 -2.90
CA SER A 183 -17.66 -6.12 -2.38
C SER A 183 -17.94 -6.52 -0.93
N SER A 184 -18.67 -5.68 -0.18
CA SER A 184 -18.92 -5.90 1.25
C SER A 184 -19.72 -7.18 1.55
N SER A 185 -20.53 -7.65 0.59
CA SER A 185 -21.27 -8.90 0.70
C SER A 185 -20.48 -10.14 0.27
N ASN A 186 -19.32 -9.97 -0.38
CA ASN A 186 -18.49 -11.08 -0.84
C ASN A 186 -17.37 -11.36 0.19
N PRO A 187 -17.36 -12.52 0.87
CA PRO A 187 -16.34 -12.86 1.87
C PRO A 187 -14.90 -12.75 1.36
N THR A 188 -14.63 -13.12 0.10
CA THR A 188 -13.28 -13.10 -0.49
C THR A 188 -12.82 -11.71 -0.93
N ARG A 189 -13.72 -10.73 -0.93
CA ARG A 189 -13.47 -9.32 -1.30
C ARG A 189 -13.95 -8.34 -0.24
N LYS A 190 -14.24 -8.83 0.97
CA LYS A 190 -14.81 -8.05 2.06
C LYS A 190 -13.86 -6.91 2.45
N ASN A 191 -12.58 -7.26 2.58
CA ASN A 191 -11.48 -6.33 2.83
C ASN A 191 -10.62 -6.25 1.57
N THR A 192 -10.00 -5.10 1.34
CA THR A 192 -8.99 -4.94 0.28
C THR A 192 -7.61 -5.23 0.86
N THR A 193 -6.73 -5.84 0.07
CA THR A 193 -5.30 -5.96 0.43
C THR A 193 -4.60 -4.64 0.21
N HIS A 194 -4.83 -4.03 -0.96
CA HIS A 194 -4.20 -2.79 -1.35
C HIS A 194 -5.15 -1.99 -2.25
N VAL A 195 -5.14 -0.68 -2.09
CA VAL A 195 -5.86 0.29 -2.92
C VAL A 195 -4.88 1.39 -3.29
N SER A 196 -4.97 1.86 -4.53
CA SER A 196 -4.20 2.97 -5.04
C SER A 196 -5.12 3.96 -5.74
N LEU A 197 -4.96 5.25 -5.43
CA LEU A 197 -5.74 6.34 -6.00
C LEU A 197 -4.80 7.20 -6.85
N GLY A 198 -5.08 7.28 -8.15
CA GLY A 198 -4.24 7.97 -9.12
C GLY A 198 -4.87 9.25 -9.65
N PHE A 199 -4.13 9.92 -10.52
CA PHE A 199 -4.54 11.13 -11.22
C PHE A 199 -5.90 10.98 -11.93
N GLY A 200 -6.70 12.05 -11.92
CA GLY A 200 -7.94 12.12 -12.69
C GLY A 200 -9.03 11.13 -12.27
N GLY A 201 -8.96 10.60 -11.04
CA GLY A 201 -9.96 9.66 -10.51
C GLY A 201 -9.69 8.22 -10.91
N SER A 202 -8.48 7.96 -11.41
CA SER A 202 -7.98 6.62 -11.65
C SER A 202 -7.84 5.87 -10.34
N TRP A 203 -8.09 4.57 -10.35
CA TRP A 203 -7.90 3.74 -9.17
C TRP A 203 -7.55 2.29 -9.51
N PHE A 204 -6.97 1.63 -8.52
CA PHE A 204 -6.64 0.21 -8.54
C PHE A 204 -6.95 -0.41 -7.18
N VAL A 205 -7.43 -1.65 -7.19
CA VAL A 205 -7.71 -2.48 -6.02
C VAL A 205 -7.10 -3.87 -6.22
N LEU A 206 -6.30 -4.30 -5.25
CA LEU A 206 -5.85 -5.68 -5.09
C LEU A 206 -6.67 -6.34 -3.97
N TRP A 207 -7.31 -7.45 -4.32
CA TRP A 207 -8.14 -8.23 -3.40
C TRP A 207 -7.32 -9.31 -2.67
N PRO A 208 -7.79 -9.82 -1.51
CA PRO A 208 -7.11 -10.86 -0.75
C PRO A 208 -6.85 -12.16 -1.53
N ASN A 209 -7.73 -12.49 -2.47
CA ASN A 209 -7.62 -13.67 -3.32
C ASN A 209 -6.67 -13.48 -4.54
N GLY A 210 -5.93 -12.35 -4.58
CA GLY A 210 -4.99 -11.99 -5.65
C GLY A 210 -5.65 -11.42 -6.91
N GLU A 211 -6.98 -11.36 -6.97
CA GLU A 211 -7.67 -10.70 -8.08
C GLU A 211 -7.43 -9.19 -8.01
N VAL A 212 -7.47 -8.54 -9.17
CA VAL A 212 -7.34 -7.09 -9.28
C VAL A 212 -8.58 -6.48 -9.92
N SER A 213 -8.84 -5.23 -9.59
CA SER A 213 -9.87 -4.42 -10.24
C SER A 213 -9.34 -3.01 -10.40
N TRP A 214 -9.60 -2.38 -11.53
CA TRP A 214 -9.07 -1.06 -11.83
C TRP A 214 -9.98 -0.31 -12.79
N ASP A 215 -9.85 1.01 -12.78
CA ASP A 215 -10.40 1.94 -13.76
C ASP A 215 -9.43 3.12 -13.80
N PHE A 216 -8.67 3.21 -14.88
CA PHE A 216 -7.65 4.25 -15.03
C PHE A 216 -8.17 5.50 -15.73
N ALA A 217 -9.47 5.58 -16.02
CA ALA A 217 -10.11 6.74 -16.63
C ALA A 217 -9.37 7.32 -17.87
N GLY A 218 -8.60 6.50 -18.59
CA GLY A 218 -7.77 6.91 -19.73
C GLY A 218 -6.46 7.64 -19.39
N HIS A 219 -6.09 7.76 -18.12
CA HIS A 219 -4.88 8.48 -17.67
C HIS A 219 -3.62 7.61 -17.58
N PHE A 220 -3.75 6.28 -17.69
CA PHE A 220 -2.64 5.33 -17.58
C PHE A 220 -2.70 4.26 -18.68
N PRO A 221 -2.67 4.63 -19.98
CA PRO A 221 -2.87 3.67 -21.08
C PRO A 221 -1.77 2.60 -21.16
N GLU A 222 -0.50 2.98 -20.96
CA GLU A 222 0.62 2.02 -20.97
C GLU A 222 0.48 0.97 -19.86
N LEU A 223 0.13 1.41 -18.65
CA LEU A 223 -0.12 0.52 -17.52
C LEU A 223 -1.31 -0.40 -17.77
N GLU A 224 -2.36 0.10 -18.42
CA GLU A 224 -3.51 -0.69 -18.82
C GLU A 224 -3.11 -1.85 -19.75
N ASP A 225 -2.27 -1.56 -20.75
CA ASP A 225 -1.75 -2.57 -21.67
C ASP A 225 -0.88 -3.60 -20.94
N ILE A 226 0.02 -3.15 -20.06
CA ILE A 226 0.85 -4.03 -19.23
C ILE A 226 0.00 -4.98 -18.38
N ILE A 227 -1.04 -4.46 -17.69
CA ILE A 227 -1.89 -5.28 -16.81
C ILE A 227 -2.67 -6.33 -17.61
N LYS A 228 -3.03 -6.05 -18.87
CA LYS A 228 -3.69 -7.02 -19.75
C LYS A 228 -2.75 -8.13 -20.23
N ASP A 229 -1.45 -7.84 -20.35
CA ASP A 229 -0.46 -8.77 -20.91
C ASP A 229 0.21 -9.68 -19.86
N ILE A 230 0.18 -9.30 -18.58
CA ILE A 230 0.77 -10.11 -17.50
C ILE A 230 -0.18 -11.24 -17.03
N PRO A 231 0.35 -12.33 -16.45
CA PRO A 231 -0.48 -13.41 -15.93
C PRO A 231 -1.49 -12.94 -14.88
N GLU A 232 -2.66 -13.59 -14.82
CA GLU A 232 -3.64 -13.30 -13.77
C GLU A 232 -3.04 -13.45 -12.38
N LYS A 233 -3.43 -12.54 -11.47
CA LYS A 233 -2.97 -12.53 -10.08
C LYS A 233 -1.46 -12.40 -9.90
N SER A 234 -0.73 -11.93 -10.91
CA SER A 234 0.72 -11.71 -10.81
C SER A 234 1.10 -10.39 -10.14
N ILE A 235 0.17 -9.45 -9.93
CA ILE A 235 0.46 -8.17 -9.28
C ILE A 235 0.49 -8.35 -7.76
N SER A 236 1.58 -7.92 -7.13
CA SER A 236 1.74 -7.93 -5.68
C SER A 236 1.58 -6.52 -5.06
N TYR A 237 1.91 -5.47 -5.82
CA TYR A 237 1.76 -4.07 -5.40
C TYR A 237 1.66 -3.11 -6.60
N LEU A 238 0.89 -2.02 -6.45
CA LEU A 238 0.80 -0.96 -7.46
C LEU A 238 0.56 0.41 -6.83
N ALA A 239 1.47 1.35 -7.02
CA ALA A 239 1.28 2.76 -6.69
C ALA A 239 0.99 3.56 -7.97
N LEU A 240 -0.06 4.37 -7.93
CA LEU A 240 -0.42 5.33 -8.98
C LEU A 240 -0.05 6.71 -8.45
N ASN A 241 0.46 7.60 -9.30
CA ASN A 241 0.71 8.98 -8.89
C ASN A 241 -0.62 9.77 -8.88
N PRO A 242 -1.06 10.31 -7.72
CA PRO A 242 -2.22 11.19 -7.64
C PRO A 242 -2.05 12.55 -8.36
N TRP A 243 -0.82 13.01 -8.53
CA TRP A 243 -0.50 14.37 -8.98
C TRP A 243 -0.03 14.44 -10.44
N ALA A 244 0.30 13.31 -11.06
CA ALA A 244 0.73 13.26 -12.46
C ALA A 244 0.13 12.06 -13.19
N ALA A 245 -0.46 12.31 -14.36
CA ALA A 245 -0.94 11.25 -15.25
C ALA A 245 0.21 10.38 -15.77
N GLY A 246 -0.07 9.10 -16.04
CA GLY A 246 0.89 8.16 -16.61
C GLY A 246 1.99 7.67 -15.67
N GLN A 247 2.17 8.28 -14.49
CA GLN A 247 3.24 7.88 -13.56
C GLN A 247 2.79 6.80 -12.57
N TYR A 248 3.50 5.68 -12.54
CA TYR A 248 3.16 4.52 -11.71
C TYR A 248 4.40 3.75 -11.26
N PHE A 249 4.24 2.93 -10.23
CA PHE A 249 5.23 1.97 -9.77
C PHE A 249 4.54 0.65 -9.42
N MET A 250 4.90 -0.42 -10.11
CA MET A 250 4.28 -1.74 -10.00
C MET A 250 5.31 -2.81 -9.63
N VAL A 251 4.93 -3.70 -8.72
CA VAL A 251 5.71 -4.88 -8.34
C VAL A 251 4.87 -6.13 -8.64
N LEU A 252 5.50 -7.11 -9.28
CA LEU A 252 4.91 -8.41 -9.55
C LEU A 252 5.34 -9.45 -8.51
N GLU A 253 4.62 -10.56 -8.43
CA GLU A 253 4.89 -11.70 -7.53
C GLU A 253 6.24 -12.36 -7.83
N ASP A 254 6.73 -12.29 -9.08
CA ASP A 254 8.05 -12.77 -9.48
C ASP A 254 9.19 -11.81 -9.10
N SER A 255 8.89 -10.77 -8.30
CA SER A 255 9.83 -9.71 -7.91
C SER A 255 10.34 -8.84 -9.05
N SER A 256 9.74 -8.94 -10.24
CA SER A 256 9.95 -7.93 -11.28
C SER A 256 9.23 -6.63 -10.93
N VAL A 257 9.83 -5.51 -11.34
CA VAL A 257 9.30 -4.16 -11.09
C VAL A 257 9.12 -3.47 -12.44
N LYS A 258 7.98 -2.81 -12.62
CA LYS A 258 7.68 -1.98 -13.80
C LYS A 258 7.24 -0.61 -13.31
N PHE A 259 7.81 0.46 -13.85
CA PHE A 259 7.45 1.81 -13.44
C PHE A 259 7.56 2.78 -14.61
N CYS A 260 6.80 3.86 -14.54
CA CYS A 260 6.95 5.05 -15.38
C CYS A 260 7.07 6.24 -14.42
N LEU A 261 8.27 6.82 -14.34
CA LEU A 261 8.62 7.85 -13.36
C LEU A 261 9.31 9.03 -14.07
N PRO A 262 9.36 10.22 -13.44
CA PRO A 262 10.23 11.30 -13.90
C PRO A 262 11.66 10.83 -14.12
N SER A 263 12.30 11.30 -15.20
CA SER A 263 13.64 10.89 -15.60
C SER A 263 14.70 11.10 -14.52
N GLU A 264 14.54 12.17 -13.74
CA GLU A 264 15.40 12.52 -12.62
C GLU A 264 15.30 11.55 -11.44
N TRP A 265 14.20 10.78 -11.32
CA TRP A 265 14.04 9.76 -10.29
C TRP A 265 14.42 8.37 -10.80
N ALA A 266 14.16 8.11 -12.09
CA ALA A 266 14.27 6.79 -12.69
C ALA A 266 15.65 6.17 -12.46
N THR A 267 16.74 6.91 -12.73
CA THR A 267 18.11 6.39 -12.57
C THR A 267 18.39 5.91 -11.15
N ASP A 268 18.11 6.74 -10.14
CA ASP A 268 18.40 6.41 -8.74
C ASP A 268 17.51 5.26 -8.25
N ILE A 269 16.26 5.20 -8.72
CA ILE A 269 15.32 4.13 -8.37
C ILE A 269 15.72 2.83 -9.05
N GLU A 270 16.18 2.86 -10.31
CA GLU A 270 16.69 1.69 -11.03
C GLU A 270 17.85 1.04 -10.30
N GLU A 271 18.81 1.83 -9.81
CA GLU A 271 19.94 1.33 -9.04
C GLU A 271 19.50 0.62 -7.75
N GLU A 272 18.59 1.23 -6.99
CA GLU A 272 18.05 0.64 -5.76
C GLU A 272 17.25 -0.64 -6.01
N ILE A 273 16.44 -0.65 -7.06
CA ILE A 273 15.67 -1.83 -7.45
C ILE A 273 16.60 -2.94 -7.95
N ALA A 274 17.66 -2.64 -8.70
CA ALA A 274 18.64 -3.63 -9.10
C ALA A 274 19.36 -4.27 -7.89
N ILE A 275 19.77 -3.44 -6.91
CA ILE A 275 20.35 -3.91 -5.65
C ILE A 275 19.35 -4.79 -4.89
N TRP A 276 18.08 -4.40 -4.85
CA TRP A 276 17.03 -5.20 -4.26
C TRP A 276 16.81 -6.53 -4.98
N GLN A 277 16.56 -6.53 -6.28
CA GLN A 277 16.32 -7.74 -7.08
C GLN A 277 17.48 -8.74 -7.01
N SER A 278 18.73 -8.26 -6.99
CA SER A 278 19.92 -9.12 -6.88
C SER A 278 19.95 -9.98 -5.61
N ARG A 279 19.25 -9.54 -4.54
CA ARG A 279 19.11 -10.29 -3.28
C ARG A 279 18.06 -11.39 -3.35
N TYR A 280 17.04 -11.23 -4.18
CA TYR A 280 15.95 -12.21 -4.31
C TYR A 280 16.22 -13.22 -5.42
N SER A 281 16.94 -12.83 -6.47
CA SER A 281 17.39 -13.76 -7.52
C SER A 281 18.36 -14.82 -6.98
N THR A 282 19.10 -14.52 -5.91
CA THR A 282 20.02 -15.47 -5.25
C THR A 282 19.33 -16.49 -4.34
N VAL A 283 18.02 -16.36 -4.06
CA VAL A 283 17.29 -17.27 -3.16
C VAL A 283 16.61 -18.43 -3.90
N ILE A 284 16.57 -18.40 -5.25
CA ILE A 284 16.17 -19.58 -6.06
C ILE A 284 17.44 -20.33 -6.46
N SER A 285 18.14 -20.90 -5.48
CA SER A 285 19.09 -21.99 -5.75
C SER A 285 18.32 -23.30 -5.81
N SER A 286 17.93 -23.72 -7.02
CA SER A 286 17.92 -25.15 -7.37
C SER A 286 18.35 -25.32 -8.82
N THR A 287 19.58 -25.80 -8.97
CA THR A 287 20.20 -26.55 -10.06
C THR A 287 19.42 -26.68 -11.38
N ILE A 288 20.01 -26.21 -12.49
CA ILE A 288 20.39 -27.02 -13.67
C ILE A 288 21.24 -26.16 -14.62
N ALA A 289 22.28 -26.80 -15.13
CA ALA A 289 23.23 -26.27 -16.09
C ALA A 289 22.59 -26.00 -17.48
N GLY A 290 23.09 -24.96 -18.14
CA GLY A 290 23.16 -24.86 -19.60
C GLY A 290 22.02 -24.12 -20.30
N GLY A 291 22.37 -22.98 -20.92
CA GLY A 291 21.71 -22.51 -22.15
C GLY A 291 21.06 -21.12 -22.10
N LYS A 292 21.80 -20.12 -22.63
CA LYS A 292 21.44 -18.83 -23.27
C LYS A 292 19.99 -18.31 -23.15
N VAL A 293 19.77 -17.17 -22.46
CA VAL A 293 19.78 -15.75 -22.91
C VAL A 293 18.47 -15.31 -23.58
N ASP A 294 17.75 -14.39 -22.93
CA ASP A 294 17.34 -13.11 -23.53
C ASP A 294 17.12 -12.00 -22.48
N SER A 295 17.69 -10.83 -22.79
CA SER A 295 17.69 -9.52 -22.10
C SER A 295 18.31 -9.42 -20.70
N THR A 296 19.62 -9.62 -20.65
CA THR A 296 20.55 -8.96 -19.70
C THR A 296 20.82 -7.52 -20.14
N THR A 297 20.81 -6.59 -19.19
CA THR A 297 21.30 -5.21 -19.33
C THR A 297 22.76 -5.21 -19.80
N ASN A 298 22.99 -4.76 -21.03
CA ASN A 298 24.32 -4.42 -21.54
C ASN A 298 24.53 -2.91 -21.40
N THR A 299 25.34 -2.51 -20.43
CA THR A 299 25.99 -1.21 -20.41
C THR A 299 27.09 -1.21 -21.46
N ASN A 300 26.88 -0.50 -22.57
CA ASN A 300 27.96 -0.10 -23.46
C ASN A 300 28.02 1.42 -23.53
N ASP A 301 29.19 1.92 -23.15
CA ASP A 301 29.65 3.29 -23.29
C ASP A 301 29.43 3.83 -24.70
N SER A 302 28.67 4.92 -24.79
CA SER A 302 28.88 5.93 -25.82
C SER A 302 28.48 7.29 -25.27
N LYS A 303 29.49 8.14 -25.04
CA LYS A 303 29.36 9.59 -24.81
C LYS A 303 28.46 10.20 -25.89
N VAL A 304 27.32 10.73 -25.48
CA VAL A 304 26.52 11.66 -26.27
C VAL A 304 26.43 12.96 -25.47
N ASP A 305 26.95 14.05 -26.05
CA ASP A 305 26.83 15.39 -25.50
C ASP A 305 25.35 15.79 -25.44
N LEU A 306 24.81 15.87 -24.22
CA LEU A 306 23.46 16.33 -23.96
C LEU A 306 23.43 17.86 -23.88
N VAL A 307 22.84 18.48 -24.90
CA VAL A 307 22.51 19.90 -24.91
C VAL A 307 21.41 20.16 -23.89
N LEU A 308 21.79 20.73 -22.74
CA LEU A 308 20.89 21.23 -21.71
C LEU A 308 20.01 22.37 -22.27
N ARG A 309 18.73 22.07 -22.52
CA ARG A 309 17.70 23.12 -22.63
C ARG A 309 17.29 23.55 -21.22
N LYS A 310 17.50 24.83 -20.95
CA LYS A 310 17.14 25.53 -19.71
C LYS A 310 15.61 25.56 -19.60
N GLY A 311 15.05 24.69 -18.76
CA GLY A 311 13.63 24.66 -18.42
C GLY A 311 13.26 25.81 -17.47
N ASP A 312 12.19 26.51 -17.83
CA ASP A 312 11.65 27.67 -17.14
C ASP A 312 11.03 27.28 -15.79
N LYS A 313 11.29 28.06 -14.74
CA LYS A 313 10.66 27.87 -13.43
C LYS A 313 9.35 28.65 -13.40
N GLY A 314 8.20 27.97 -13.32
CA GLY A 314 6.98 28.70 -12.97
C GLY A 314 5.66 27.94 -13.16
N GLY A 315 5.18 27.34 -12.09
CA GLY A 315 3.78 26.93 -11.93
C GLY A 315 3.62 26.19 -10.61
N ARG A 316 2.75 26.66 -9.70
CA ARG A 316 2.30 25.81 -8.60
C ARG A 316 1.34 24.81 -9.21
N ASP A 317 1.68 23.53 -9.15
CA ASP A 317 0.87 22.43 -9.66
C ASP A 317 -0.32 22.17 -8.71
N ASP A 318 -1.31 23.07 -8.74
CA ASP A 318 -2.60 22.77 -8.15
C ASP A 318 -3.27 21.69 -9.00
N PRO A 319 -3.73 20.56 -8.40
CA PRO A 319 -4.33 19.48 -9.16
C PRO A 319 -5.59 19.99 -9.87
N PRO A 320 -5.82 19.62 -11.15
CA PRO A 320 -6.99 20.06 -11.87
C PRO A 320 -8.26 19.59 -11.17
N PRO A 321 -9.30 20.45 -11.05
CA PRO A 321 -10.57 20.03 -10.48
C PRO A 321 -11.17 18.90 -11.31
N TYR A 322 -11.76 17.91 -10.64
CA TYR A 322 -12.50 16.84 -11.31
C TYR A 322 -13.55 17.43 -12.26
N PRO A 323 -13.62 16.96 -13.53
CA PRO A 323 -14.77 17.29 -14.36
C PRO A 323 -16.00 16.67 -13.71
N SER A 324 -16.81 17.50 -13.06
CA SER A 324 -18.14 17.10 -12.66
C SER A 324 -18.87 16.69 -13.95
N ARG A 325 -19.15 15.40 -14.12
CA ARG A 325 -20.03 14.93 -15.19
C ARG A 325 -21.39 15.56 -14.92
N GLY A 326 -21.64 16.69 -15.58
CA GLY A 326 -22.94 17.33 -15.57
C GLY A 326 -23.98 16.32 -16.03
N ASN A 327 -24.90 15.96 -15.14
CA ASN A 327 -26.09 15.22 -15.51
C ASN A 327 -26.85 16.07 -16.53
N LYS A 328 -26.74 15.69 -17.81
CA LYS A 328 -27.72 16.13 -18.81
C LYS A 328 -29.05 15.47 -18.42
N ARG A 329 -29.95 16.27 -17.87
CA ARG A 329 -31.37 15.94 -17.74
C ARG A 329 -32.04 15.95 -19.09
#